data_AF-A0A6P6SF57-F1
#
_entry.id   AF-A0A6P6SF57-F1
#
_cell.length_a   1.000
_cell.length_b   1.000
_cell.length_c   1.000
_cell.angle_alpha   90.00
_cell.angle_beta   90.00
_cell.angle_gamma   90.00
#
_symmetry.space_group_name_H-M   'P 1'
#
loop_
_entity.id
_entity.type
_entity.pdbx_description
1 polymer ?
#
loop_
_entity_poly.entity_id
_entity_poly.type
_entity_poly.pdbx_seq_one_letter_code
_entity_poly.pdbx_strand_id
1 'polypeptide(L)'
;MGTEVQRGKTTYRAFLVKFAGGNGYPMGGDGSVSWKSPLLLLLKLSTEEEQRVSDAEWSSECQGLGFYWASPEDGNLADICNDHTNGSYEYVAIACLNFEGNQKSIPPYCTSLGPDIDICKGLGIKVFLSLGGRPVLSPDDAPIVAAYICDEFLNDSSGPGPLGATVNGTDFHFGSGANNSLDVLAQALRDNCILDDKKVYLSAAPLCKIPDYYLDAAINTGVFDYVWVQFFGDPSCEFVPGEVYLIALAWYSHLGKYNTTLFLGLTGDSAAEGFIPCPKLRVILSWLERFPKFGGIMMLEGKYYCPPSSEKIRSYVNSGVLAYGKKSMNKFQAI
;
A
#
# COMPACT_ATOMS: atom_id res chain seq x y z
N MET A 1 -7.28 -12.42 -32.29
CA MET A 1 -7.28 -12.05 -33.72
C MET A 1 -7.75 -10.61 -33.80
N GLY A 2 -6.84 -9.66 -34.01
CA GLY A 2 -7.18 -8.24 -34.15
C GLY A 2 -7.57 -7.95 -35.60
N THR A 3 -8.65 -7.21 -35.81
CA THR A 3 -8.99 -6.61 -37.12
C THR A 3 -8.39 -5.21 -37.18
N GLU A 4 -7.51 -4.98 -38.15
CA GLU A 4 -6.98 -3.66 -38.48
C GLU A 4 -8.01 -2.90 -39.32
N VAL A 5 -8.32 -1.66 -38.93
CA VAL A 5 -9.11 -0.73 -39.74
C VAL A 5 -8.26 0.50 -39.99
N GLN A 6 -8.09 0.83 -41.27
CA GLN A 6 -7.32 1.99 -41.73
C GLN A 6 -8.27 3.15 -42.01
N ARG A 7 -8.01 4.33 -41.44
CA ARG A 7 -8.68 5.58 -41.84
C ARG A 7 -7.67 6.74 -41.79
N GLY A 8 -7.22 7.18 -42.97
CA GLY A 8 -6.13 8.16 -43.11
C GLY A 8 -4.74 7.54 -42.85
N LYS A 9 -3.76 8.34 -42.43
CA LYS A 9 -2.39 7.88 -42.10
C LYS A 9 -2.28 7.16 -40.73
N THR A 10 -3.41 6.84 -40.11
CA THR A 10 -3.48 6.30 -38.75
C THR A 10 -4.01 4.86 -38.79
N THR A 11 -3.22 3.94 -38.23
CA THR A 11 -3.57 2.52 -38.09
C THR A 11 -4.23 2.32 -36.72
N TYR A 12 -5.43 1.74 -36.69
CA TYR A 12 -6.15 1.45 -35.44
C TYR A 12 -6.14 -0.05 -35.16
N ARG A 13 -5.71 -0.46 -33.96
CA ARG A 13 -5.80 -1.86 -33.48
C ARG A 13 -6.78 -1.96 -32.32
N ALA A 14 -7.82 -2.77 -32.49
CA ALA A 14 -8.77 -3.09 -31.43
C ALA A 14 -8.42 -4.43 -30.78
N PHE A 15 -8.35 -4.47 -29.45
CA PHE A 15 -8.25 -5.72 -28.68
C PHE A 15 -9.61 -6.08 -28.10
N LEU A 16 -10.13 -7.25 -28.49
CA LEU A 16 -11.30 -7.87 -27.89
C LEU A 16 -10.87 -8.73 -26.70
N VAL A 17 -11.24 -8.34 -25.48
CA VAL A 17 -11.13 -9.19 -24.29
C VAL A 17 -12.39 -10.07 -24.24
N LYS A 18 -12.25 -11.38 -24.46
CA LYS A 18 -13.34 -12.34 -24.32
C LYS A 18 -13.52 -12.71 -22.85
N PHE A 19 -14.69 -12.43 -22.29
CA PHE A 19 -15.12 -12.97 -21.01
C PHE A 19 -15.68 -14.39 -21.22
N ALA A 20 -15.21 -15.36 -20.45
CA ALA A 20 -15.81 -16.69 -20.37
C ALA A 20 -16.67 -16.78 -19.11
N GLY A 21 -17.99 -16.88 -19.28
CA GLY A 21 -18.94 -17.23 -18.22
C GLY A 21 -19.82 -18.40 -18.67
N GLY A 22 -19.85 -19.48 -17.90
CA GLY A 22 -20.96 -20.46 -17.86
C GLY A 22 -21.80 -20.18 -16.61
N ASN A 23 -23.08 -20.51 -16.47
CA ASN A 23 -23.97 -21.46 -17.13
C ASN A 23 -25.42 -20.92 -17.10
N GLY A 24 -26.28 -21.36 -18.03
CA GLY A 24 -27.74 -21.22 -17.94
C GLY A 24 -28.46 -22.02 -19.04
N TYR A 25 -29.25 -23.03 -18.64
CA TYR A 25 -30.05 -23.94 -19.50
C TYR A 25 -31.32 -23.27 -20.08
N PRO A 26 -31.98 -23.87 -21.11
CA PRO A 26 -32.88 -23.17 -22.02
C PRO A 26 -34.37 -23.38 -21.70
N MET A 27 -35.20 -22.38 -22.05
CA MET A 27 -36.61 -22.55 -22.39
C MET A 27 -36.92 -21.66 -23.60
N GLY A 28 -37.53 -22.27 -24.62
CA GLY A 28 -37.75 -21.69 -25.94
C GLY A 28 -38.99 -20.80 -26.07
N GLY A 29 -39.05 -20.08 -27.19
CA GLY A 29 -40.21 -19.30 -27.64
C GLY A 29 -39.79 -18.33 -28.74
N ASP A 30 -40.30 -18.58 -29.95
CA ASP A 30 -39.92 -17.98 -31.22
C ASP A 30 -40.11 -16.45 -31.29
N GLY A 31 -39.09 -15.75 -31.81
CA GLY A 31 -39.06 -14.30 -31.96
C GLY A 31 -37.64 -13.85 -32.29
N SER A 32 -37.40 -13.43 -33.52
CA SER A 32 -36.08 -13.05 -34.04
C SER A 32 -35.47 -11.84 -33.28
N VAL A 33 -34.64 -12.10 -32.28
CA VAL A 33 -33.83 -11.09 -31.59
C VAL A 33 -32.43 -11.08 -32.22
N SER A 34 -32.14 -10.02 -32.97
CA SER A 34 -30.80 -9.71 -33.48
C SER A 34 -29.87 -9.42 -32.30
N TRP A 35 -28.94 -10.33 -32.03
CA TRP A 35 -27.83 -10.18 -31.10
C TRP A 35 -26.97 -8.96 -31.47
N LYS A 36 -27.06 -7.87 -30.71
CA LYS A 36 -26.01 -6.84 -30.66
C LYS A 36 -25.55 -6.66 -29.22
N SER A 37 -24.34 -7.15 -28.99
CA SER A 37 -23.59 -7.20 -27.75
C SER A 37 -23.31 -5.82 -27.14
N PRO A 38 -23.29 -5.69 -25.80
CA PRO A 38 -22.78 -4.52 -25.10
C PRO A 38 -21.27 -4.66 -24.90
N LEU A 39 -20.47 -4.26 -25.89
CA LEU A 39 -19.02 -4.19 -25.76
C LEU A 39 -18.45 -3.31 -26.89
N LEU A 40 -18.51 -2.00 -26.69
CA LEU A 40 -17.70 -1.06 -27.46
C LEU A 40 -17.49 0.23 -26.64
N LEU A 41 -16.77 0.11 -25.52
CA LEU A 41 -16.18 1.29 -24.87
C LEU A 41 -14.79 1.48 -25.50
N LEU A 42 -14.72 2.39 -26.48
CA LEU A 42 -13.49 2.78 -27.17
C LEU A 42 -12.60 3.57 -26.20
N LEU A 43 -11.57 2.92 -25.64
CA LEU A 43 -10.43 3.62 -25.06
C LEU A 43 -9.65 4.29 -26.20
N LYS A 44 -9.77 5.62 -26.31
CA LYS A 44 -8.82 6.44 -27.09
C LYS A 44 -7.52 6.51 -26.29
N LEU A 45 -6.64 5.53 -26.49
CA LEU A 45 -5.23 5.72 -26.16
C LEU A 45 -4.62 6.52 -27.32
N SER A 46 -4.08 7.69 -27.02
CA SER A 46 -3.29 8.42 -28.00
C SER A 46 -1.98 7.66 -28.24
N THR A 47 -1.44 7.71 -29.46
CA THR A 47 -0.21 6.99 -29.84
C THR A 47 1.02 7.37 -28.98
N GLU A 48 0.97 8.51 -28.27
CA GLU A 48 1.99 8.94 -27.31
C GLU A 48 1.87 8.26 -25.93
N GLU A 49 0.69 7.74 -25.57
CA GLU A 49 0.47 6.96 -24.34
C GLU A 49 0.83 5.49 -24.54
N GLU A 50 0.60 4.94 -25.74
CA GLU A 50 0.96 3.55 -26.08
C GLU A 50 2.48 3.34 -26.02
N GLN A 51 3.26 4.37 -26.39
CA GLN A 51 4.72 4.34 -26.32
C GLN A 51 5.25 4.47 -24.88
N ARG A 52 4.56 5.21 -24.00
CA ARG A 52 4.87 5.26 -22.56
C ARG A 52 4.56 3.96 -21.83
N VAL A 53 3.59 3.19 -22.30
CA VAL A 53 3.25 1.87 -21.75
C VAL A 53 4.24 0.80 -22.21
N SER A 54 4.85 0.92 -23.40
CA SER A 54 5.89 -0.03 -23.86
C SER A 54 7.25 0.18 -23.21
N ASP A 55 7.54 1.41 -22.78
CA ASP A 55 8.80 1.77 -22.11
C ASP A 55 8.71 1.68 -20.58
N ALA A 56 7.53 1.34 -20.04
CA ALA A 56 7.37 1.04 -18.62
C ALA A 56 8.07 -0.28 -18.32
N GLU A 57 9.25 -0.20 -17.70
CA GLU A 57 9.91 -1.34 -17.05
C GLU A 57 8.85 -2.08 -16.24
N TRP A 58 8.64 -3.35 -16.59
CA TRP A 58 7.82 -4.24 -15.77
C TRP A 58 8.41 -4.19 -14.36
N SER A 59 7.59 -3.90 -13.36
CA SER A 59 8.02 -3.91 -11.96
C SER A 59 8.57 -5.31 -11.64
N SER A 60 9.90 -5.43 -11.58
CA SER A 60 10.58 -6.65 -11.13
C SER A 60 10.57 -6.79 -9.60
N GLU A 61 9.94 -5.85 -8.89
CA GLU A 61 10.00 -5.72 -7.43
C GLU A 61 8.60 -5.50 -6.84
N CYS A 62 7.71 -6.50 -6.93
CA CYS A 62 6.64 -6.59 -5.94
C CYS A 62 7.29 -6.72 -4.57
N GLN A 63 7.28 -5.65 -3.78
CA GLN A 63 7.98 -5.54 -2.51
C GLN A 63 7.23 -6.14 -1.31
N GLY A 64 6.13 -6.88 -1.51
CA GLY A 64 5.59 -7.81 -0.50
C GLY A 64 4.25 -7.43 0.15
N LEU A 65 4.03 -7.97 1.36
CA LEU A 65 2.80 -7.82 2.13
C LEU A 65 3.04 -6.95 3.37
N GLY A 66 2.13 -6.03 3.67
CA GLY A 66 2.15 -5.22 4.88
C GLY A 66 0.83 -5.25 5.64
N PHE A 67 0.87 -4.85 6.91
CA PHE A 67 -0.30 -4.73 7.76
C PHE A 67 -0.19 -3.55 8.73
N TYR A 68 -1.34 -3.04 9.15
CA TYR A 68 -1.46 -2.14 10.29
C TYR A 68 -1.66 -2.95 11.56
N TRP A 69 -0.94 -2.53 12.61
CA TRP A 69 -1.16 -2.98 13.98
C TRP A 69 -1.59 -1.77 14.80
N ALA A 70 -2.86 -1.76 15.22
CA ALA A 70 -3.46 -0.65 15.93
C ALA A 70 -3.45 -0.87 17.43
N SER A 71 -3.72 -2.08 17.90
CA SER A 71 -3.79 -2.37 19.32
C SER A 71 -3.56 -3.85 19.65
N PRO A 72 -3.41 -4.21 20.94
CA PRO A 72 -3.35 -5.61 21.35
C PRO A 72 -4.59 -6.45 20.98
N GLU A 73 -5.71 -5.83 20.60
CA GLU A 73 -6.90 -6.54 20.10
C GLU A 73 -6.63 -7.21 18.73
N ASP A 74 -5.67 -6.71 17.97
CA ASP A 74 -5.22 -7.31 16.70
C ASP A 74 -4.38 -8.58 16.91
N GLY A 75 -4.01 -8.85 18.16
CA GLY A 75 -3.09 -9.90 18.58
C GLY A 75 -1.69 -9.37 18.90
N ASN A 76 -0.80 -10.28 19.31
CA ASN A 76 0.59 -9.94 19.61
C ASN A 76 1.36 -9.59 18.32
N LEU A 77 2.09 -8.46 18.35
CA LEU A 77 2.81 -7.93 17.19
C LEU A 77 3.89 -8.90 16.69
N ALA A 78 4.70 -9.45 17.59
CA ALA A 78 5.76 -10.39 17.24
C ALA A 78 5.20 -11.69 16.64
N ASP A 79 4.07 -12.20 17.17
CA ASP A 79 3.39 -13.39 16.64
C ASP A 79 2.87 -13.15 15.21
N ILE A 80 2.35 -11.95 14.91
CA ILE A 80 1.92 -11.60 13.56
C ILE A 80 3.13 -11.51 12.61
N CYS A 81 4.21 -10.85 13.04
CA CYS A 81 5.45 -10.76 12.26
C CYS A 81 6.05 -12.14 11.94
N ASN A 82 5.93 -13.12 12.83
CA ASN A 82 6.38 -14.50 12.64
C ASN A 82 5.37 -15.42 11.92
N ASP A 83 4.17 -14.93 11.61
CA ASP A 83 3.15 -15.73 10.95
C ASP A 83 3.39 -15.82 9.44
N HIS A 84 3.71 -17.03 8.96
CA HIS A 84 3.96 -17.31 7.55
C HIS A 84 2.79 -18.04 6.87
N THR A 85 1.62 -18.12 7.52
CA THR A 85 0.47 -18.91 7.04
C THR A 85 -0.05 -18.42 5.68
N ASN A 86 -0.13 -17.10 5.50
CA ASN A 86 -0.71 -16.48 4.30
C ASN A 86 0.31 -15.67 3.46
N GLY A 87 1.59 -15.81 3.78
CA GLY A 87 2.68 -15.00 3.21
C GLY A 87 3.61 -14.51 4.31
N SER A 88 4.77 -14.00 3.94
CA SER A 88 5.66 -13.28 4.86
C SER A 88 5.40 -11.80 4.74
N TYR A 89 5.30 -11.11 5.88
CA TYR A 89 5.22 -9.66 5.90
C TYR A 89 6.58 -9.03 5.61
N GLU A 90 6.57 -7.89 4.95
CA GLU A 90 7.73 -7.04 4.68
C GLU A 90 7.57 -5.65 5.31
N TYR A 91 6.35 -5.28 5.67
CA TYR A 91 6.02 -3.99 6.30
C TYR A 91 5.06 -4.19 7.47
N VAL A 92 5.22 -3.34 8.48
CA VAL A 92 4.19 -3.13 9.50
C VAL A 92 4.11 -1.65 9.84
N ALA A 93 2.89 -1.11 9.93
CA ALA A 93 2.63 0.25 10.41
C ALA A 93 1.96 0.16 11.80
N ILE A 94 2.62 0.68 12.84
CA ILE A 94 2.13 0.66 14.22
C ILE A 94 1.42 1.98 14.55
N ALA A 95 0.14 1.93 14.92
CA ALA A 95 -0.67 3.13 15.19
C ALA A 95 -0.44 3.67 16.61
N CYS A 96 0.73 4.28 16.82
CA CYS A 96 1.19 4.71 18.14
C CYS A 96 1.37 6.22 18.32
N LEU A 97 1.18 7.05 17.27
CA LEU A 97 1.27 8.51 17.40
C LEU A 97 0.04 9.20 16.79
N ASN A 98 -0.84 9.69 17.66
CA ASN A 98 -2.05 10.40 17.27
C ASN A 98 -1.97 11.88 17.62
N PHE A 99 -2.51 12.71 16.72
CA PHE A 99 -2.60 14.16 16.87
C PHE A 99 -4.03 14.60 17.20
N GLU A 100 -4.18 15.57 18.11
CA GLU A 100 -5.41 16.33 18.29
C GLU A 100 -5.02 17.80 18.41
N GLY A 101 -5.18 18.53 17.30
CA GLY A 101 -4.55 19.83 17.11
C GLY A 101 -3.03 19.73 17.12
N ASN A 102 -2.40 20.48 18.03
CA ASN A 102 -0.95 20.44 18.27
C ASN A 102 -0.54 19.41 19.34
N GLN A 103 -1.50 18.79 20.02
CA GLN A 103 -1.22 17.79 21.06
C GLN A 103 -0.92 16.45 20.43
N LYS A 104 0.02 15.73 21.04
CA LYS A 104 0.43 14.37 20.65
C LYS A 104 0.02 13.41 21.75
N SER A 105 -0.45 12.24 21.36
CA SER A 105 -0.81 11.18 22.29
C SER A 105 -0.24 9.85 21.82
N ILE A 106 0.27 9.09 22.78
CA ILE A 106 0.81 7.75 22.59
C ILE A 106 0.01 6.82 23.50
N PRO A 107 -0.70 5.83 22.95
CA PRO A 107 -1.44 4.87 23.78
C PRO A 107 -0.51 4.12 24.74
N PRO A 108 -0.94 3.83 25.99
CA PRO A 108 -0.07 3.19 26.98
C PRO A 108 0.51 1.84 26.55
N TYR A 109 -0.21 1.06 25.75
CA TYR A 109 0.28 -0.24 25.26
C TYR A 109 1.47 -0.11 24.29
N CYS A 110 1.67 1.06 23.69
CA CYS A 110 2.80 1.30 22.79
C CYS A 110 4.15 1.31 23.51
N THR A 111 4.18 1.60 24.82
CA THR A 111 5.43 1.69 25.58
C THR A 111 6.09 0.35 25.89
N SER A 112 5.38 -0.76 25.64
CA SER A 112 5.89 -2.13 25.83
C SER A 112 6.27 -2.82 24.52
N LEU A 113 6.22 -2.13 23.37
CA LEU A 113 6.41 -2.76 22.05
C LEU A 113 7.86 -3.00 21.66
N GLY A 114 8.84 -2.45 22.39
CA GLY A 114 10.26 -2.53 22.05
C GLY A 114 10.75 -3.93 21.64
N PRO A 115 10.53 -4.97 22.48
CA PRO A 115 10.89 -6.34 22.14
C PRO A 115 10.22 -6.87 20.87
N ASP A 116 8.93 -6.57 20.66
CA ASP A 116 8.18 -7.02 19.49
C ASP A 116 8.66 -6.32 18.21
N ILE A 117 8.96 -5.02 18.29
CA ILE A 117 9.55 -4.23 17.21
C ILE A 117 10.91 -4.80 16.81
N ASP A 118 11.77 -5.11 17.78
CA ASP A 118 13.09 -5.70 17.52
C ASP A 118 12.98 -7.09 16.87
N ILE A 119 11.99 -7.90 17.26
CA ILE A 119 11.70 -9.18 16.60
C ILE A 119 11.29 -8.95 15.13
N CYS A 120 10.32 -8.06 14.87
CA CYS A 120 9.88 -7.76 13.49
C CYS A 120 11.06 -7.27 12.63
N LYS A 121 11.85 -6.32 13.14
CA LYS A 121 13.05 -5.82 12.44
C LYS A 121 14.10 -6.90 12.23
N GLY A 122 14.28 -7.80 13.20
CA GLY A 122 15.17 -8.96 13.11
C GLY A 122 14.78 -9.95 12.02
N LEU A 123 13.50 -10.00 11.65
CA LEU A 123 12.97 -10.76 10.51
C LEU A 123 13.14 -10.04 9.17
N GLY A 124 13.70 -8.82 9.16
CA GLY A 124 13.84 -7.99 7.97
C GLY A 124 12.59 -7.18 7.61
N ILE A 125 11.58 -7.14 8.49
CA ILE A 125 10.35 -6.37 8.30
C ILE A 125 10.64 -4.89 8.56
N LYS A 126 10.22 -4.02 7.64
CA LYS A 126 10.28 -2.57 7.84
C LYS A 126 9.14 -2.13 8.75
N VAL A 127 9.48 -1.58 9.91
CA VAL A 127 8.51 -1.09 10.89
C VAL A 127 8.33 0.42 10.71
N PHE A 128 7.09 0.87 10.60
CA PHE A 128 6.70 2.29 10.46
C PHE A 128 5.91 2.74 11.67
N LEU A 129 6.23 3.92 12.19
CA LEU A 129 5.33 4.63 13.09
C LEU A 129 4.21 5.29 12.28
N SER A 130 2.97 4.86 12.47
CA SER A 130 1.81 5.50 11.84
C SER A 130 1.39 6.76 12.59
N LEU A 131 1.23 7.84 11.83
CA LEU A 131 0.84 9.17 12.24
C LEU A 131 -0.64 9.36 11.88
N GLY A 132 -1.50 9.53 12.89
CA GLY A 132 -2.94 9.63 12.71
C GLY A 132 -3.60 10.78 13.45
N GLY A 133 -4.94 10.79 13.45
CA GLY A 133 -5.74 11.80 14.16
C GLY A 133 -6.02 13.07 13.35
N ARG A 134 -6.11 14.20 14.05
CA ARG A 134 -6.51 15.52 13.54
C ARG A 134 -5.40 16.56 13.78
N PRO A 135 -4.31 16.53 13.01
CA PRO A 135 -3.24 17.51 13.15
C PRO A 135 -3.71 18.92 12.76
N VAL A 136 -3.18 19.93 13.44
CA VAL A 136 -3.32 21.35 13.04
C VAL A 136 -1.93 21.98 13.04
N LEU A 137 -1.17 21.77 11.96
CA LEU A 137 0.24 22.19 11.91
C LEU A 137 0.42 23.48 11.11
N SER A 138 0.98 24.53 11.71
CA SER A 138 1.52 25.63 10.91
C SER A 138 2.82 25.21 10.19
N PRO A 139 3.27 25.96 9.18
CA PRO A 139 4.57 25.72 8.56
C PRO A 139 5.75 25.79 9.55
N ASP A 140 5.60 26.54 10.65
CA ASP A 140 6.61 26.63 11.71
C ASP A 140 6.53 25.45 12.70
N ASP A 141 5.32 24.89 12.92
CA ASP A 141 5.14 23.72 13.78
C ASP A 141 5.68 22.45 13.12
N ALA A 142 5.51 22.29 11.80
CA ALA A 142 5.84 21.06 11.09
C ALA A 142 7.32 20.61 11.27
N PRO A 143 8.33 21.48 11.14
CA PRO A 143 9.72 21.12 11.43
C PRO A 143 9.97 20.71 12.89
N ILE A 144 9.28 21.33 13.85
CA ILE A 144 9.38 20.97 15.27
C ILE A 144 8.80 19.58 15.51
N VAL A 145 7.67 19.27 14.87
CA VAL A 145 7.07 17.92 14.91
C VAL A 145 7.98 16.89 14.24
N ALA A 146 8.61 17.22 13.11
CA ALA A 146 9.57 16.34 12.46
C ALA A 146 10.75 16.01 13.39
N ALA A 147 11.36 17.02 14.01
CA ALA A 147 12.47 16.83 14.95
C ALA A 147 12.08 15.92 16.12
N TYR A 148 10.90 16.16 16.72
CA TYR A 148 10.37 15.28 17.77
C TYR A 148 10.23 13.82 17.29
N ILE A 149 9.70 13.60 16.08
CA ILE A 149 9.56 12.24 15.54
C ILE A 149 10.94 11.60 15.29
N CYS A 150 11.90 12.35 14.73
CA CYS A 150 13.26 11.87 14.51
C CYS A 150 13.90 11.41 15.83
N ASP A 151 13.85 12.27 16.85
CA ASP A 151 14.56 12.07 18.11
C ASP A 151 13.97 10.94 18.96
N GLU A 152 12.63 10.83 18.97
CA GLU A 152 11.93 9.91 19.87
C GLU A 152 11.67 8.53 19.25
N PHE A 153 11.61 8.41 17.92
CA PHE A 153 11.16 7.16 17.27
C PHE A 153 12.14 6.60 16.25
N LEU A 154 12.98 7.43 15.64
CA LEU A 154 13.87 7.02 14.55
C LEU A 154 15.33 6.92 15.00
N ASN A 155 15.72 7.74 15.98
CA ASN A 155 17.06 7.79 16.56
C ASN A 155 17.09 7.15 17.96
N ASP A 156 18.17 6.46 18.30
CA ASP A 156 18.42 5.85 19.61
C ASP A 156 19.52 6.56 20.41
N SER A 157 20.05 7.69 19.92
CA SER A 157 21.16 8.41 20.57
C SER A 157 20.86 8.86 22.01
N SER A 158 19.58 9.07 22.33
CA SER A 158 19.12 9.52 23.66
C SER A 158 18.54 8.38 24.51
N GLY A 159 18.69 7.13 24.06
CA GLY A 159 18.06 5.94 24.66
C GLY A 159 16.81 5.48 23.90
N PRO A 160 16.16 4.40 24.36
CA PRO A 160 14.94 3.92 23.73
C PRO A 160 13.81 4.92 24.00
N GLY A 161 13.27 5.52 22.95
CA GLY A 161 12.15 6.46 23.04
C GLY A 161 10.82 5.79 23.40
N PRO A 162 9.67 6.42 23.13
CA PRO A 162 8.38 6.02 23.71
C PRO A 162 7.92 4.61 23.39
N LEU A 163 8.43 3.99 22.33
CA LEU A 163 8.10 2.60 21.96
C LEU A 163 8.98 1.56 22.63
N GLY A 164 10.06 1.96 23.30
CA GLY A 164 11.09 1.05 23.79
C GLY A 164 12.06 0.55 22.71
N ALA A 165 11.91 1.00 21.45
CA ALA A 165 12.78 0.70 20.31
C ALA A 165 12.63 1.76 19.22
N THR A 166 13.55 1.79 18.24
CA THR A 166 13.44 2.65 17.04
C THR A 166 12.73 1.94 15.89
N VAL A 167 11.97 2.69 15.10
CA VAL A 167 11.34 2.21 13.87
C VAL A 167 12.18 2.58 12.64
N ASN A 168 11.83 2.05 11.47
CA ASN A 168 12.55 2.32 10.21
C ASN A 168 12.04 3.58 9.50
N GLY A 169 10.84 4.05 9.83
CA GLY A 169 10.20 5.14 9.11
C GLY A 169 8.88 5.60 9.70
N THR A 170 8.22 6.52 9.00
CA THR A 170 6.92 7.07 9.39
C THR A 170 5.89 6.82 8.30
N ASP A 171 4.65 6.57 8.72
CA ASP A 171 3.49 6.42 7.86
C ASP A 171 2.50 7.56 8.11
N PHE A 172 2.05 8.22 7.05
CA PHE A 172 1.06 9.28 7.12
C PHE A 172 -0.33 8.69 6.88
N HIS A 173 -1.06 8.43 7.98
CA HIS A 173 -2.43 7.92 7.99
C HIS A 173 -3.40 8.99 8.49
N PHE A 174 -3.46 10.11 7.76
CA PHE A 174 -4.37 11.21 8.10
C PHE A 174 -5.67 11.09 7.29
N GLY A 175 -6.78 10.82 7.98
CA GLY A 175 -8.12 10.75 7.40
C GLY A 175 -9.12 11.78 7.97
N SER A 176 -8.64 12.71 8.80
CA SER A 176 -9.48 13.69 9.49
C SER A 176 -8.72 14.96 9.84
N GLY A 177 -9.45 16.06 10.05
CA GLY A 177 -8.87 17.35 10.45
C GLY A 177 -8.52 18.24 9.26
N ALA A 178 -7.47 19.04 9.40
CA ALA A 178 -6.98 19.93 8.35
C ALA A 178 -5.80 19.29 7.61
N ASN A 179 -5.56 19.72 6.36
CA ASN A 179 -4.52 19.18 5.49
C ASN A 179 -3.30 20.11 5.36
N ASN A 180 -3.19 21.12 6.23
CA ASN A 180 -2.13 22.11 6.20
C ASN A 180 -0.80 21.54 6.68
N SER A 181 0.28 21.89 5.97
CA SER A 181 1.69 21.65 6.33
C SER A 181 2.12 20.20 6.47
N LEU A 182 1.33 19.22 5.99
CA LEU A 182 1.75 17.82 5.93
C LEU A 182 2.86 17.59 4.90
N ASP A 183 2.87 18.39 3.84
CA ASP A 183 3.97 18.50 2.87
C ASP A 183 5.25 19.03 3.51
N VAL A 184 5.15 20.10 4.31
CA VAL A 184 6.28 20.65 5.07
C VAL A 184 6.79 19.63 6.09
N LEU A 185 5.90 18.91 6.77
CA LEU A 185 6.27 17.85 7.70
C LEU A 185 7.02 16.72 6.99
N ALA A 186 6.52 16.25 5.84
CA ALA A 186 7.17 15.19 5.05
C ALA A 186 8.57 15.60 4.58
N GLN A 187 8.71 16.84 4.07
CA GLN A 187 9.99 17.38 3.64
C GLN A 187 10.96 17.51 4.83
N ALA A 188 10.49 18.03 5.96
CA ALA A 188 11.30 18.16 7.17
C ALA A 188 11.77 16.80 7.72
N LEU A 189 10.93 15.76 7.69
CA LEU A 189 11.34 14.41 8.07
C LEU A 189 12.42 13.87 7.13
N ARG A 190 12.28 14.10 5.81
CA ARG A 190 13.26 13.67 4.81
C ARG A 190 14.60 14.38 4.98
N ASP A 191 14.58 15.68 5.26
CA ASP A 191 15.78 16.52 5.28
C ASP A 191 16.49 16.47 6.64
N ASN A 192 15.74 16.38 7.75
CA ASN A 192 16.29 16.55 9.10
C ASN A 192 16.57 15.24 9.83
N CYS A 193 15.86 14.14 9.51
CA CYS A 193 16.14 12.84 10.13
C CYS A 193 17.36 12.18 9.46
N ILE A 194 18.55 12.76 9.65
CA ILE A 194 19.82 12.20 9.17
C ILE A 194 20.33 11.22 10.22
N LEU A 195 20.18 9.94 9.95
CA LEU A 195 20.73 8.85 10.76
C LEU A 195 21.95 8.28 10.04
N ASP A 196 23.09 8.20 10.70
CA ASP A 196 24.35 7.71 10.10
C ASP A 196 24.12 6.37 9.37
N ASP A 197 24.31 6.39 8.04
CA ASP A 197 24.13 5.28 7.08
C ASP A 197 22.74 4.61 7.06
N LYS A 198 21.74 5.14 7.76
CA LYS A 198 20.38 4.57 7.84
C LYS A 198 19.38 5.44 7.09
N LYS A 199 18.79 4.87 6.04
CA LYS A 199 17.65 5.48 5.35
C LYS A 199 16.41 5.48 6.25
N VAL A 200 15.82 6.66 6.47
CA VAL A 200 14.48 6.81 7.03
C VAL A 200 13.45 6.64 5.93
N TYR A 201 12.49 5.74 6.10
CA TYR A 201 11.43 5.50 5.12
C TYR A 201 10.21 6.40 5.39
N LEU A 202 9.61 6.91 4.33
CA LEU A 202 8.35 7.66 4.40
C LEU A 202 7.26 6.94 3.61
N SER A 203 6.10 6.76 4.23
CA SER A 203 4.93 6.15 3.60
C SER A 203 3.66 6.98 3.83
N ALA A 204 2.68 6.87 2.93
CA ALA A 204 1.40 7.57 3.05
C ALA A 204 0.22 6.67 2.67
N ALA A 205 -0.92 6.91 3.32
CA ALA A 205 -2.14 6.13 3.20
C ALA A 205 -3.34 6.93 2.66
N PRO A 206 -3.28 7.50 1.44
CA PRO A 206 -4.40 8.24 0.88
C PRO A 206 -5.60 7.33 0.63
N LEU A 207 -6.80 7.91 0.65
CA LEU A 207 -7.97 7.28 0.04
C LEU A 207 -7.77 7.15 -1.49
N CYS A 208 -8.54 6.28 -2.13
CA CYS A 208 -8.44 6.03 -3.56
C CYS A 208 -8.82 7.21 -4.46
N LYS A 209 -9.41 8.27 -3.91
CA LYS A 209 -9.86 9.44 -4.68
C LYS A 209 -8.67 10.35 -4.97
N ILE A 210 -8.54 10.77 -6.22
CA ILE A 210 -7.53 11.74 -6.64
C ILE A 210 -8.20 13.10 -6.93
N PRO A 211 -7.68 14.23 -6.39
CA PRO A 211 -6.67 14.28 -5.34
C PRO A 211 -7.25 13.81 -4.00
N ASP A 212 -6.40 13.17 -3.19
CA ASP A 212 -6.74 12.90 -1.79
C ASP A 212 -6.75 14.22 -1.02
N TYR A 213 -7.79 14.46 -0.21
CA TYR A 213 -7.94 15.75 0.46
C TYR A 213 -6.81 16.03 1.47
N TYR A 214 -6.31 15.01 2.16
CA TYR A 214 -5.35 15.16 3.25
C TYR A 214 -3.92 15.08 2.76
N LEU A 215 -3.61 14.10 1.90
CA LEU A 215 -2.25 13.63 1.64
C LEU A 215 -1.73 13.99 0.25
N ASP A 216 -2.56 14.47 -0.69
CA ASP A 216 -2.11 14.73 -2.06
C ASP A 216 -0.95 15.74 -2.12
N ALA A 217 -1.03 16.83 -1.35
CA ALA A 217 0.04 17.83 -1.27
C ALA A 217 1.34 17.22 -0.74
N ALA A 218 1.25 16.42 0.33
CA ALA A 218 2.40 15.75 0.91
C ALA A 218 3.03 14.74 -0.06
N ILE A 219 2.23 13.89 -0.71
CA ILE A 219 2.72 12.89 -1.66
C ILE A 219 3.39 13.56 -2.87
N ASN A 220 2.86 14.69 -3.36
CA ASN A 220 3.41 15.42 -4.50
C ASN A 220 4.78 16.08 -4.21
N THR A 221 5.25 16.15 -2.96
CA THR A 221 6.64 16.55 -2.65
C THR A 221 7.65 15.56 -3.25
N GLY A 222 7.24 14.31 -3.50
CA GLY A 222 8.09 13.27 -4.06
C GLY A 222 9.03 12.60 -3.04
N VAL A 223 8.89 12.89 -1.74
CA VAL A 223 9.77 12.32 -0.71
C VAL A 223 9.28 10.99 -0.15
N PHE A 224 8.07 10.54 -0.50
CA PHE A 224 7.51 9.27 -0.03
C PHE A 224 8.08 8.08 -0.79
N ASP A 225 8.54 7.06 -0.06
CA ASP A 225 9.04 5.79 -0.60
C ASP A 225 7.91 4.84 -0.99
N TYR A 226 6.80 4.90 -0.23
CA TYR A 226 5.65 4.01 -0.38
C TYR A 226 4.34 4.77 -0.29
N VAL A 227 3.36 4.40 -1.10
CA VAL A 227 1.98 4.88 -0.97
C VAL A 227 1.03 3.69 -1.04
N TRP A 228 0.34 3.39 0.06
CA TRP A 228 -0.70 2.38 0.12
C TRP A 228 -2.08 3.01 -0.04
N VAL A 229 -2.57 3.00 -1.29
CA VAL A 229 -3.84 3.61 -1.68
C VAL A 229 -4.99 2.77 -1.12
N GLN A 230 -5.84 3.37 -0.28
CA GLN A 230 -6.96 2.69 0.36
C GLN A 230 -8.17 2.61 -0.58
N PHE A 231 -8.50 1.41 -1.06
CA PHE A 231 -9.66 1.16 -1.95
C PHE A 231 -10.94 0.81 -1.18
N PHE A 232 -11.12 1.44 -0.02
CA PHE A 232 -12.27 1.31 0.87
C PHE A 232 -12.56 2.65 1.54
N GLY A 233 -13.82 2.90 1.92
CA GLY A 233 -14.22 4.09 2.67
C GLY A 233 -14.44 5.37 1.83
N ASP A 234 -14.34 5.28 0.49
CA ASP A 234 -14.76 6.34 -0.42
C ASP A 234 -15.60 5.73 -1.57
N PRO A 235 -16.94 5.93 -1.56
CA PRO A 235 -17.86 5.39 -2.57
C PRO A 235 -17.56 5.79 -4.02
N SER A 236 -16.72 6.82 -4.25
CA SER A 236 -16.36 7.24 -5.60
C SER A 236 -15.34 6.32 -6.28
N CYS A 237 -14.61 5.50 -5.52
CA CYS A 237 -13.50 4.69 -6.03
C CYS A 237 -13.24 3.37 -5.28
N GLU A 238 -13.99 3.08 -4.21
CA GLU A 238 -13.89 1.82 -3.48
C GLU A 238 -14.33 0.61 -4.31
N PHE A 239 -14.03 -0.58 -3.80
CA PHE A 239 -14.48 -1.81 -4.43
C PHE A 239 -16.00 -1.97 -4.36
N VAL A 240 -16.64 -2.09 -5.52
CA VAL A 240 -18.05 -2.44 -5.64
C VAL A 240 -18.19 -3.86 -6.22
N PRO A 241 -18.96 -4.77 -5.59
CA PRO A 241 -19.19 -6.10 -6.11
C PRO A 241 -19.73 -6.10 -7.56
N GLY A 242 -19.01 -6.78 -8.46
CA GLY A 242 -19.36 -6.86 -9.88
C GLY A 242 -18.58 -5.89 -10.77
N GLU A 243 -18.00 -4.84 -10.18
CA GLU A 243 -17.32 -3.75 -10.88
C GLU A 243 -15.79 -3.82 -10.69
N VAL A 244 -15.22 -5.03 -10.75
CA VAL A 244 -13.79 -5.29 -10.46
C VAL A 244 -12.83 -4.43 -11.30
N TYR A 245 -13.23 -4.08 -12.52
CA TYR A 245 -12.42 -3.28 -13.44
C TYR A 245 -12.28 -1.81 -12.99
N LEU A 246 -13.17 -1.29 -12.14
CA LEU A 246 -13.06 0.07 -11.60
C LEU A 246 -11.81 0.25 -10.75
N ILE A 247 -11.42 -0.77 -9.98
CA ILE A 247 -10.16 -0.77 -9.22
C ILE A 247 -8.96 -0.63 -10.16
N ALA A 248 -8.95 -1.35 -11.29
CA ALA A 248 -7.86 -1.24 -12.25
C ALA A 248 -7.80 0.14 -12.93
N LEU A 249 -8.95 0.74 -13.24
CA LEU A 249 -9.04 2.10 -13.80
C LEU A 249 -8.60 3.17 -12.80
N ALA A 250 -9.05 3.06 -11.55
CA ALA A 250 -8.62 3.93 -10.47
C ALA A 250 -7.12 3.79 -10.23
N TRP A 251 -6.59 2.56 -10.16
CA TRP A 251 -5.16 2.28 -10.05
C TRP A 251 -4.34 2.96 -11.16
N TYR A 252 -4.78 2.84 -12.42
CA TYR A 252 -4.09 3.47 -13.56
C TYR A 252 -3.91 4.98 -13.39
N SER A 253 -4.90 5.66 -12.80
CA SER A 253 -4.83 7.10 -12.53
C SER A 253 -3.72 7.46 -11.53
N HIS A 254 -3.40 6.56 -10.60
CA HIS A 254 -2.33 6.76 -9.61
C HIS A 254 -0.93 6.65 -10.22
N LEU A 255 -0.75 5.85 -11.28
CA LEU A 255 0.56 5.64 -11.92
C LEU A 255 1.17 6.93 -12.46
N GLY A 256 0.34 7.81 -13.03
CA GLY A 256 0.76 9.12 -13.53
C GLY A 256 0.83 10.20 -12.45
N LYS A 257 0.13 10.00 -11.33
CA LYS A 257 -0.03 10.98 -10.27
C LYS A 257 1.09 10.89 -9.23
N TYR A 258 1.48 9.68 -8.83
CA TYR A 258 2.46 9.45 -7.77
C TYR A 258 3.73 8.79 -8.32
N ASN A 259 4.89 9.38 -8.04
CA ASN A 259 6.18 8.87 -8.48
C ASN A 259 6.89 8.07 -7.38
N THR A 260 6.25 6.99 -6.95
CA THR A 260 6.66 6.18 -5.79
C THR A 260 6.15 4.75 -5.96
N THR A 261 6.58 3.82 -5.10
CA THR A 261 6.06 2.46 -5.07
C THR A 261 4.64 2.46 -4.50
N LEU A 262 3.70 1.87 -5.23
CA LEU A 262 2.28 1.85 -4.91
C LEU A 262 1.83 0.50 -4.37
N PHE A 263 1.05 0.53 -3.29
CA PHE A 263 0.45 -0.65 -2.67
C PHE A 263 -1.07 -0.59 -2.77
N LEU A 264 -1.69 -1.75 -2.94
CA LEU A 264 -3.13 -1.93 -2.81
C LEU A 264 -3.49 -1.97 -1.33
N GLY A 265 -4.06 -0.89 -0.82
CA GLY A 265 -4.64 -0.82 0.53
C GLY A 265 -5.99 -1.53 0.58
N LEU A 266 -6.11 -2.49 1.50
CA LEU A 266 -7.30 -3.30 1.72
C LEU A 266 -7.78 -3.19 3.16
N THR A 267 -9.08 -3.38 3.37
CA THR A 267 -9.62 -3.53 4.72
C THR A 267 -9.70 -5.00 5.14
N GLY A 268 -9.32 -5.30 6.39
CA GLY A 268 -9.51 -6.60 7.03
C GLY A 268 -10.95 -6.81 7.54
N ASP A 269 -11.72 -5.74 7.69
CA ASP A 269 -13.11 -5.82 8.14
C ASP A 269 -14.03 -6.25 6.99
N SER A 270 -14.54 -7.48 7.08
CA SER A 270 -15.48 -8.04 6.10
C SER A 270 -16.83 -7.32 6.03
N ALA A 271 -17.17 -6.50 7.03
CA ALA A 271 -18.38 -5.70 7.07
C ALA A 271 -18.16 -4.28 6.51
N ALA A 272 -16.92 -3.86 6.28
CA ALA A 272 -16.61 -2.53 5.78
C ALA A 272 -16.97 -2.37 4.29
N GLU A 273 -17.39 -1.15 3.93
CA GLU A 273 -17.54 -0.73 2.54
C GLU A 273 -16.18 -0.83 1.82
N GLY A 274 -16.17 -1.28 0.57
CA GLY A 274 -14.94 -1.54 -0.17
C GLY A 274 -14.18 -2.81 0.24
N PHE A 275 -14.69 -3.65 1.15
CA PHE A 275 -14.06 -4.96 1.42
C PHE A 275 -13.99 -5.82 0.16
N ILE A 276 -12.81 -6.39 -0.11
CA ILE A 276 -12.55 -7.20 -1.30
C ILE A 276 -12.50 -8.69 -0.94
N PRO A 277 -13.49 -9.50 -1.36
CA PRO A 277 -13.43 -10.94 -1.13
C PRO A 277 -12.28 -11.60 -1.89
N CYS A 278 -11.69 -12.64 -1.29
CA CYS A 278 -10.55 -13.37 -1.83
C CYS A 278 -10.61 -13.72 -3.33
N PRO A 279 -11.72 -14.30 -3.85
CA PRO A 279 -11.80 -14.62 -5.27
C PRO A 279 -11.68 -13.40 -6.18
N LYS A 280 -12.17 -12.24 -5.72
CA LYS A 280 -12.10 -10.97 -6.47
C LYS A 280 -10.72 -10.34 -6.35
N LEU A 281 -10.12 -10.38 -5.16
CA LEU A 281 -8.75 -9.92 -4.95
C LEU A 281 -7.76 -10.65 -5.87
N ARG A 282 -7.86 -11.98 -5.99
CA ARG A 282 -7.02 -12.76 -6.93
C ARG A 282 -7.14 -12.31 -8.38
N VAL A 283 -8.36 -11.93 -8.81
CA VAL A 283 -8.56 -11.35 -10.13
C VAL A 283 -7.85 -10.01 -10.20
N ILE A 284 -8.08 -9.09 -9.27
CA ILE A 284 -7.44 -7.76 -9.24
C ILE A 284 -5.91 -7.88 -9.31
N LEU A 285 -5.30 -8.70 -8.47
CA LEU A 285 -3.85 -8.89 -8.40
C LEU A 285 -3.27 -9.37 -9.74
N SER A 286 -3.95 -10.27 -10.44
CA SER A 286 -3.47 -10.76 -11.76
C SER A 286 -3.37 -9.67 -12.84
N TRP A 287 -4.01 -8.51 -12.61
CA TRP A 287 -3.91 -7.30 -13.43
C TRP A 287 -2.90 -6.32 -12.84
N LEU A 288 -2.97 -6.06 -11.52
CA LEU A 288 -2.09 -5.10 -10.85
C LEU A 288 -0.61 -5.45 -10.96
N GLU A 289 -0.27 -6.75 -10.90
CA GLU A 289 1.08 -7.27 -11.11
C GLU A 289 1.69 -6.91 -12.48
N ARG A 290 0.89 -6.44 -13.45
CA ARG A 290 1.37 -6.04 -14.78
C ARG A 290 1.63 -4.55 -14.90
N PHE A 291 1.18 -3.75 -13.92
CA PHE A 291 1.41 -2.31 -13.94
C PHE A 291 2.77 -1.98 -13.31
N PRO A 292 3.47 -0.94 -13.81
CA PRO A 292 4.67 -0.45 -13.15
C PRO A 292 4.31 0.07 -11.75
N LYS A 293 5.32 0.21 -10.89
CA LYS A 293 5.20 0.73 -9.51
C LYS A 293 4.36 -0.13 -8.55
N PHE A 294 3.71 -1.22 -8.99
CA PHE A 294 3.01 -2.10 -8.06
C PHE A 294 4.02 -2.77 -7.11
N GLY A 295 3.88 -2.46 -5.82
CA GLY A 295 4.74 -2.90 -4.73
C GLY A 295 4.10 -3.94 -3.81
N GLY A 296 2.78 -4.14 -3.86
CA GLY A 296 2.12 -5.20 -3.10
C GLY A 296 0.85 -4.76 -2.41
N ILE A 297 0.59 -5.32 -1.22
CA ILE A 297 -0.67 -5.15 -0.47
C ILE A 297 -0.38 -4.59 0.92
N MET A 298 -1.20 -3.65 1.39
CA MET A 298 -1.22 -3.18 2.76
C MET A 298 -2.59 -3.43 3.38
N MET A 299 -2.65 -4.15 4.50
CA MET A 299 -3.90 -4.50 5.20
C MET A 299 -4.21 -3.55 6.36
N LEU A 300 -5.40 -2.96 6.38
CA LEU A 300 -5.94 -2.16 7.47
C LEU A 300 -7.20 -2.83 8.09
N GLU A 301 -7.19 -3.35 9.30
CA GLU A 301 -6.07 -3.67 10.19
C GLU A 301 -5.88 -5.18 10.28
N GLY A 302 -4.76 -5.59 10.88
CA GLY A 302 -4.51 -7.00 11.19
C GLY A 302 -4.09 -7.87 10.01
N LYS A 303 -4.22 -9.19 10.21
CA LYS A 303 -3.62 -10.19 9.34
C LYS A 303 -4.24 -10.25 7.95
N TYR A 304 -3.38 -10.46 6.96
CA TYR A 304 -3.82 -10.87 5.64
C TYR A 304 -4.42 -12.28 5.69
N TYR A 305 -5.67 -12.42 5.26
CA TYR A 305 -6.43 -13.68 5.31
C TYR A 305 -6.52 -14.40 3.95
N CYS A 306 -5.94 -13.82 2.89
CA CYS A 306 -6.15 -14.31 1.54
C CYS A 306 -4.93 -14.98 0.92
N PRO A 307 -4.67 -16.27 1.15
CA PRO A 307 -3.45 -16.91 0.68
C PRO A 307 -3.29 -16.72 -0.84
N PRO A 308 -2.09 -16.27 -1.30
CA PRO A 308 -1.86 -15.97 -2.70
C PRO A 308 -2.14 -17.20 -3.57
N SER A 309 -2.88 -17.04 -4.67
CA SER A 309 -3.26 -18.17 -5.53
C SER A 309 -2.13 -18.71 -6.40
N SER A 310 -0.95 -18.11 -6.37
CA SER A 310 0.15 -18.48 -7.24
C SER A 310 1.44 -18.63 -6.44
N GLU A 311 2.23 -19.62 -6.85
CA GLU A 311 3.68 -19.64 -6.60
C GLU A 311 4.36 -18.34 -7.07
N LYS A 312 3.69 -17.46 -7.83
CA LYS A 312 4.25 -16.19 -8.32
C LYS A 312 4.32 -15.11 -7.27
N ILE A 313 3.32 -14.97 -6.38
CA ILE A 313 3.54 -14.09 -5.21
C ILE A 313 4.68 -14.68 -4.39
N ARG A 314 4.79 -16.01 -4.22
CA ARG A 314 5.98 -16.65 -3.62
C ARG A 314 7.30 -16.47 -4.39
N SER A 315 7.30 -16.46 -5.72
CA SER A 315 8.50 -16.27 -6.54
C SER A 315 9.03 -14.85 -6.45
N TYR A 316 8.15 -13.89 -6.12
CA TYR A 316 8.49 -12.50 -5.84
C TYR A 316 8.66 -12.21 -4.33
N VAL A 317 8.13 -13.04 -3.43
CA VAL A 317 8.19 -12.86 -1.95
C VAL A 317 9.43 -13.51 -1.30
N ASN A 318 10.14 -14.43 -1.97
CA ASN A 318 11.56 -14.69 -1.74
C ASN A 318 12.04 -15.88 -2.59
N SER A 319 13.01 -15.65 -3.47
CA SER A 319 13.93 -16.71 -3.92
C SER A 319 15.35 -16.52 -3.37
N GLY A 320 15.52 -15.73 -2.30
CA GLY A 320 16.84 -15.28 -1.86
C GLY A 320 17.11 -15.10 -0.36
N VAL A 321 16.27 -15.58 0.56
CA VAL A 321 16.61 -15.54 2.01
C VAL A 321 16.30 -16.88 2.68
N LEU A 322 17.07 -17.91 2.32
CA LEU A 322 17.29 -19.10 3.15
C LEU A 322 18.78 -19.29 3.50
N ALA A 323 19.55 -18.21 3.54
CA ALA A 323 20.95 -18.22 3.94
C ALA A 323 21.25 -17.50 5.27
N TYR A 324 20.24 -16.97 5.98
CA TYR A 324 20.42 -16.39 7.32
C TYR A 324 19.91 -17.33 8.41
N GLY A 325 20.49 -18.52 8.45
CA GLY A 325 20.17 -19.53 9.45
C GLY A 325 21.35 -20.45 9.67
N LYS A 326 22.51 -19.91 10.12
CA LYS A 326 23.56 -20.70 10.81
C LYS A 326 24.81 -19.96 11.35
N LYS A 327 24.96 -18.64 11.23
CA LYS A 327 26.25 -17.98 11.60
C LYS A 327 26.28 -16.93 12.72
N SER A 328 25.20 -16.66 13.45
CA SER A 328 25.25 -15.64 14.52
C SER A 328 24.84 -16.09 15.93
N MET A 329 24.57 -17.37 16.16
CA MET A 329 24.42 -17.91 17.52
C MET A 329 25.67 -18.66 17.93
N ASN A 330 26.76 -17.94 18.17
CA ASN A 330 27.96 -18.44 18.85
C ASN A 330 28.75 -17.29 19.46
N LYS A 331 28.06 -16.39 20.19
CA LYS A 331 28.73 -15.38 21.02
C LYS A 331 27.88 -14.91 22.20
N PHE A 332 27.25 -15.85 22.90
CA PHE A 332 26.85 -15.65 24.30
C PHE A 332 27.04 -16.97 25.05
N GLN A 333 28.29 -17.25 25.42
CA GLN A 333 28.65 -18.13 26.52
C GLN A 333 30.04 -17.70 27.05
N ALA A 334 30.10 -17.53 28.38
CA ALA A 334 31.21 -17.02 29.21
C ALA A 334 31.47 -15.51 29.00
N ILE A 335 31.15 -14.62 29.95
CA ILE A 335 31.50 -14.57 31.39
C ILE A 335 30.33 -13.99 32.18
#